data_AF-A0AAD7XU93-F1
#
_entry.id   AF-A0AAD7XU93-F1
#
_cell.length_a   1.000
_cell.length_b   1.000
_cell.length_c   1.000
_cell.angle_alpha   90.00
_cell.angle_beta   90.00
_cell.angle_gamma   90.00
#
_symmetry.space_group_name_H-M   'P 1'
#
loop_
_entity.id
_entity.type
_entity.pdbx_description
1 polymer ?
#
loop_
_entity_poly.entity_id
_entity_poly.type
_entity_poly.pdbx_seq_one_letter_code
_entity_poly.pdbx_strand_id
1 'polypeptide(L)'
;MAVTGSPATGSRQMREVVRHAEAVDKNGNRVGVMKTLDDGTKVQENDNGVKIEILTDGTRIQHNPDGIVIQSNPDGSKIQRNPDGKQIDTSPDGTQIQTNPDGTQLKLKSSTSNGFCYCDCSSAFG
;
A
#
# COMPACT_ATOMS: atom_id res chain seq x y z
N MET A 1 -48.63 6.69 11.81
CA MET A 1 -47.65 7.30 12.74
C MET A 1 -47.30 6.19 13.73
N ALA A 2 -46.11 5.62 13.83
CA ALA A 2 -44.78 6.18 13.69
C ALA A 2 -43.86 5.33 12.80
N VAL A 3 -43.00 6.02 12.08
CA VAL A 3 -41.77 5.50 11.48
C VAL A 3 -40.68 5.56 12.54
N THR A 4 -39.86 4.52 12.66
CA THR A 4 -38.43 4.67 12.93
C THR A 4 -37.74 3.45 12.36
N GLY A 5 -37.02 3.67 11.25
CA GLY A 5 -36.23 2.64 10.58
C GLY A 5 -35.10 2.15 11.48
N SER A 6 -34.87 0.84 11.43
CA SER A 6 -33.65 0.23 11.94
C SER A 6 -32.44 0.86 11.26
N PRO A 7 -31.40 1.28 11.99
CA PRO A 7 -30.17 1.69 11.34
C PRO A 7 -29.57 0.46 10.66
N ALA A 8 -29.39 0.58 9.34
CA ALA A 8 -28.55 -0.29 8.55
C ALA A 8 -27.09 -0.11 8.99
N THR A 9 -26.71 -0.66 10.14
CA THR A 9 -25.30 -0.90 10.44
C THR A 9 -24.96 -2.18 9.71
N GLY A 10 -24.67 -2.06 8.42
CA GLY A 10 -23.89 -3.07 7.73
C GLY A 10 -22.70 -3.36 8.63
N SER A 11 -22.60 -4.60 9.09
CA SER A 11 -21.48 -5.07 9.90
C SER A 11 -20.24 -4.89 9.04
N ARG A 12 -19.63 -3.69 9.10
CA ARG A 12 -18.22 -3.50 8.76
C ARG A 12 -17.57 -4.53 9.65
N GLN A 13 -17.16 -5.65 9.08
CA GLN A 13 -16.53 -6.74 9.81
C GLN A 13 -15.32 -6.11 10.47
N MET A 14 -15.50 -5.66 11.72
CA MET A 14 -14.48 -4.96 12.47
C MET A 14 -13.56 -6.09 12.85
N ARG A 15 -12.52 -6.28 12.04
CA ARG A 15 -11.44 -7.21 12.35
C ARG A 15 -11.01 -6.93 13.79
N GLU A 16 -11.12 -7.94 14.63
CA GLU A 16 -10.96 -7.78 16.07
C GLU A 16 -9.47 -7.86 16.39
N VAL A 17 -9.00 -6.94 17.21
CA VAL A 17 -7.61 -6.96 17.67
C VAL A 17 -7.48 -8.01 18.76
N VAL A 18 -6.91 -9.17 18.42
CA VAL A 18 -6.68 -10.27 19.37
C VAL A 18 -5.38 -10.14 20.14
N ARG A 19 -4.40 -9.37 19.63
CA ARG A 19 -3.14 -9.06 20.33
C ARG A 19 -2.67 -7.64 20.03
N HIS A 20 -2.01 -7.03 21.01
CA HIS A 20 -1.35 -5.73 20.87
C HIS A 20 0.08 -5.83 21.43
N ALA A 21 1.04 -5.23 20.75
CA ALA A 21 2.44 -5.15 21.15
C ALA A 21 3.01 -3.77 20.78
N GLU A 22 3.97 -3.28 21.56
CA GLU A 22 4.69 -2.05 21.22
C GLU A 22 5.81 -2.36 20.22
N ALA A 23 5.93 -1.54 19.17
CA ALA A 23 7.07 -1.59 18.27
C ALA A 23 8.16 -0.68 18.82
N VAL A 24 9.37 -1.21 19.03
CA VAL A 24 10.53 -0.46 19.51
C VAL A 24 11.65 -0.43 18.47
N ASP A 25 12.41 0.66 18.43
CA ASP A 25 13.61 0.76 17.60
C ASP A 25 14.80 -0.02 18.22
N LYS A 26 15.95 -0.01 17.53
CA LYS A 26 17.20 -0.67 17.99
C LYS A 26 17.75 -0.10 19.31
N ASN A 27 17.26 1.07 19.73
CA ASN A 27 17.65 1.77 20.95
C ASN A 27 16.63 1.54 22.08
N GLY A 28 15.54 0.80 21.82
CA GLY A 28 14.47 0.52 22.78
C GLY A 28 13.41 1.61 22.88
N ASN A 29 13.44 2.64 22.03
CA ASN A 29 12.40 3.66 22.03
C ASN A 29 11.16 3.13 21.32
N ARG A 30 9.99 3.39 21.89
CA ARG A 30 8.72 3.13 21.22
C ARG A 30 8.64 3.95 19.93
N VAL A 31 8.37 3.27 18.82
CA VAL A 31 8.19 3.86 17.48
C VAL A 31 6.82 3.54 16.89
N GLY A 32 6.00 2.79 17.61
CA GLY A 32 4.65 2.48 17.20
C GLY A 32 4.05 1.33 17.99
N VAL A 33 2.98 0.76 17.42
CA VAL A 33 2.27 -0.40 17.95
C VAL A 33 2.00 -1.39 16.84
N MET A 34 1.98 -2.67 17.19
CA MET A 34 1.64 -3.78 16.34
C MET A 34 0.41 -4.50 16.90
N LYS A 35 -0.65 -4.53 16.11
CA LYS A 35 -1.89 -5.23 16.38
C LYS A 35 -1.90 -6.52 15.57
N THR A 36 -2.32 -7.63 16.16
CA THR A 36 -2.67 -8.85 15.41
C THR A 36 -4.18 -8.98 15.45
N LEU A 37 -4.77 -9.20 14.28
CA LEU A 37 -6.20 -9.36 14.09
C LEU A 37 -6.60 -10.84 14.15
N ASP A 38 -7.88 -11.11 14.36
CA ASP A 38 -8.45 -12.46 14.45
C ASP A 38 -8.21 -13.30 13.18
N ASP A 39 -8.22 -12.65 12.01
CA ASP A 39 -7.92 -13.26 10.72
C ASP A 39 -6.42 -13.55 10.49
N GLY A 40 -5.56 -13.22 11.46
CA GLY A 40 -4.10 -13.37 11.39
C GLY A 40 -3.36 -12.19 10.76
N THR A 41 -4.08 -11.20 10.21
CA THR A 41 -3.50 -9.96 9.69
C THR A 41 -2.80 -9.20 10.81
N LYS A 42 -1.66 -8.60 10.49
CA LYS A 42 -0.91 -7.75 11.42
C LYS A 42 -1.01 -6.30 10.97
N VAL A 43 -1.31 -5.40 11.87
CA VAL A 43 -1.40 -3.96 11.61
C VAL A 43 -0.41 -3.25 12.49
N GLN A 44 0.60 -2.64 11.88
CA GLN A 44 1.56 -1.79 12.52
C GLN A 44 1.14 -0.33 12.33
N GLU A 45 1.04 0.42 13.42
CA GLU A 45 0.79 1.86 13.42
C GLU A 45 2.03 2.52 14.02
N ASN A 46 2.78 3.25 13.21
CA ASN A 46 3.97 3.96 13.65
C ASN A 46 3.59 5.34 14.19
N ASP A 47 4.38 5.83 15.14
CA ASP A 47 4.16 7.15 15.76
C ASP A 47 4.37 8.31 14.76
N ASN A 48 5.05 8.05 13.63
CA ASN A 48 5.18 8.99 12.52
C ASN A 48 3.93 9.07 11.61
N GLY A 49 2.86 8.33 11.93
CA GLY A 49 1.62 8.30 11.16
C GLY A 49 1.59 7.29 10.02
N VAL A 50 2.68 6.55 9.78
CA VAL A 50 2.70 5.45 8.80
C VAL A 50 1.97 4.23 9.37
N LYS A 51 1.03 3.66 8.62
CA LYS A 51 0.34 2.41 8.97
C LYS A 51 0.73 1.32 7.98
N ILE A 52 1.11 0.14 8.47
CA ILE A 52 1.48 -1.01 7.64
C ILE A 52 0.58 -2.18 7.99
N GLU A 53 -0.15 -2.72 7.02
CA GLU A 53 -0.92 -3.95 7.15
C GLU A 53 -0.15 -5.09 6.49
N ILE A 54 -0.03 -6.22 7.17
CA ILE A 54 0.62 -7.44 6.69
C ILE A 54 -0.45 -8.52 6.72
N LEU A 55 -0.94 -8.88 5.53
CA LEU A 55 -1.94 -9.91 5.34
C LEU A 55 -1.32 -11.30 5.50
N THR A 56 -2.17 -12.31 5.70
CA THR A 56 -1.73 -13.70 5.92
C THR A 56 -1.11 -14.36 4.69
N ASP A 57 -1.40 -13.85 3.49
CA ASP A 57 -0.78 -14.26 2.23
C ASP A 57 0.65 -13.69 2.05
N GLY A 58 1.09 -12.82 2.94
CA GLY A 58 2.39 -12.13 2.87
C GLY A 58 2.33 -10.77 2.16
N THR A 59 1.16 -10.35 1.66
CA THR A 59 0.96 -9.03 1.08
C THR A 59 1.09 -7.95 2.16
N ARG A 60 1.83 -6.89 1.84
CA ARG A 60 2.11 -5.76 2.74
C ARG A 60 1.54 -4.49 2.16
N ILE A 61 0.69 -3.79 2.89
CA ILE A 61 0.05 -2.54 2.47
C ILE A 61 0.47 -1.43 3.43
N GLN A 62 1.24 -0.48 2.94
CA GLN A 62 1.70 0.68 3.68
C GLN A 62 0.87 1.90 3.30
N HIS A 63 0.27 2.54 4.28
CA HIS A 63 -0.40 3.83 4.18
C HIS A 63 0.49 4.89 4.82
N ASN A 64 0.88 5.87 4.03
CA ASN A 64 1.65 7.00 4.50
C ASN A 64 0.71 8.16 4.90
N PRO A 65 1.15 9.04 5.81
CA PRO A 65 0.36 10.20 6.24
C PRO A 65 0.17 11.24 5.14
N ASP A 66 1.01 11.23 4.10
CA ASP A 66 0.88 12.06 2.90
C ASP A 66 -0.23 11.56 1.94
N GLY A 67 -0.87 10.43 2.24
CA GLY A 67 -1.91 9.81 1.43
C GLY A 67 -1.38 8.82 0.38
N ILE A 68 -0.07 8.60 0.31
CA ILE A 68 0.52 7.58 -0.55
C ILE A 68 0.23 6.19 0.03
N VAL A 69 -0.20 5.26 -0.82
CA VAL A 69 -0.44 3.86 -0.46
C VAL A 69 0.49 2.98 -1.28
N ILE A 70 1.31 2.18 -0.61
CA ILE A 70 2.26 1.25 -1.24
C ILE A 70 1.87 -0.17 -0.86
N GLN A 71 1.45 -0.97 -1.84
CA GLN A 71 1.23 -2.40 -1.70
C GLN A 71 2.46 -3.15 -2.23
N SER A 72 2.98 -4.10 -1.47
CA SER A 72 4.03 -5.03 -1.88
C SER A 72 3.48 -6.43 -1.75
N ASN A 73 3.46 -7.15 -2.86
CA ASN A 73 2.93 -8.51 -2.93
C ASN A 73 4.07 -9.53 -2.66
N PRO A 74 3.72 -10.75 -2.24
CA PRO A 74 4.71 -11.80 -1.94
C PRO A 74 5.49 -12.28 -3.18
N ASP A 75 4.96 -12.07 -4.39
CA ASP A 75 5.63 -12.37 -5.66
C ASP A 75 6.75 -11.37 -6.01
N GLY A 76 6.92 -10.30 -5.22
CA GLY A 76 7.88 -9.23 -5.44
C GLY A 76 7.34 -8.03 -6.22
N SER A 77 6.11 -8.11 -6.73
CA SER A 77 5.44 -6.97 -7.36
C SER A 77 5.05 -5.91 -6.34
N LYS A 78 5.00 -4.66 -6.77
CA LYS A 78 4.64 -3.51 -5.94
C LYS A 78 3.69 -2.59 -6.68
N ILE A 79 2.76 -1.98 -5.95
CA ILE A 79 1.81 -1.01 -6.48
C ILE A 79 1.86 0.20 -5.56
N GLN A 80 2.24 1.34 -6.10
CA GLN A 80 2.18 2.62 -5.39
C GLN A 80 1.05 3.45 -5.97
N ARG A 81 0.14 3.90 -5.10
CA ARG A 81 -0.93 4.84 -5.43
C ARG A 81 -0.67 6.14 -4.71
N ASN A 82 -0.59 7.22 -5.47
CA ASN A 82 -0.40 8.55 -4.95
C ASN A 82 -1.77 9.26 -4.83
N PRO A 83 -1.88 10.25 -3.91
CA PRO A 83 -3.11 11.01 -3.73
C PRO A 83 -3.47 11.90 -4.94
N ASP A 84 -2.51 12.20 -5.81
CA ASP A 84 -2.70 12.93 -7.07
C ASP A 84 -3.39 12.06 -8.17
N GLY A 85 -3.68 10.79 -7.87
CA GLY A 85 -4.26 9.84 -8.82
C GLY A 85 -3.23 9.10 -9.69
N LYS A 86 -1.94 9.37 -9.51
CA LYS A 86 -0.87 8.62 -10.16
C LYS A 86 -0.73 7.23 -9.52
N GLN A 87 -0.60 6.21 -10.34
CA GLN A 87 -0.29 4.85 -9.94
C GLN A 87 1.03 4.40 -10.55
N ILE A 88 1.86 3.68 -9.80
CA ILE A 88 3.09 3.06 -10.28
C ILE A 88 3.04 1.58 -9.94
N ASP A 89 2.98 0.74 -10.96
CA ASP A 89 3.02 -0.72 -10.86
C ASP A 89 4.43 -1.19 -11.19
N THR A 90 5.11 -1.81 -10.22
CA THR A 90 6.40 -2.46 -10.39
C THR A 90 6.19 -3.96 -10.45
N SER A 91 6.58 -4.57 -11.56
CA SER A 91 6.59 -6.01 -11.74
C SER A 91 7.82 -6.65 -11.05
N PRO A 92 7.79 -7.96 -10.76
CA PRO A 92 8.91 -8.65 -10.10
C PRO A 92 10.21 -8.63 -10.91
N ASP A 93 10.11 -8.46 -12.24
CA ASP A 93 11.23 -8.30 -13.17
C ASP A 93 11.88 -6.90 -13.12
N GLY A 94 11.33 -5.97 -12.33
CA GLY A 94 11.76 -4.58 -12.24
C GLY A 94 11.19 -3.67 -13.33
N THR A 95 10.28 -4.16 -14.18
CA THR A 95 9.51 -3.31 -15.10
C THR A 95 8.54 -2.46 -14.29
N GLN A 96 8.53 -1.15 -14.53
CA GLN A 96 7.60 -0.21 -13.91
C GLN A 96 6.65 0.36 -14.95
N ILE A 97 5.38 0.50 -14.59
CA ILE A 97 4.35 1.16 -15.38
C ILE A 97 3.77 2.25 -14.50
N GLN A 98 3.93 3.50 -14.92
CA GLN A 98 3.29 4.64 -14.28
C GLN A 98 2.04 4.99 -15.07
N THR A 99 0.89 4.98 -14.41
CA THR A 99 -0.39 5.45 -14.94
C THR A 99 -0.70 6.80 -14.30
N ASN A 100 -0.84 7.83 -15.10
CA ASN A 100 -1.24 9.16 -14.66
C ASN A 100 -2.77 9.26 -14.56
N PRO A 101 -3.30 10.24 -13.82
CA PRO A 101 -4.75 10.45 -13.68
C PRO A 101 -5.46 10.77 -15.00
N ASP A 102 -4.74 11.27 -16.01
CA ASP A 102 -5.26 11.53 -17.36
C ASP A 102 -5.36 10.25 -18.23
N GLY A 103 -4.95 9.09 -17.69
CA GLY A 103 -4.91 7.80 -18.39
C GLY A 103 -3.63 7.57 -19.21
N THR A 104 -2.70 8.52 -19.25
CA THR A 104 -1.41 8.32 -19.91
C THR A 104 -0.57 7.31 -19.13
N GLN A 105 0.10 6.42 -19.86
CA GLN A 105 0.94 5.38 -19.27
C GLN A 105 2.39 5.55 -19.71
N LEU A 106 3.31 5.59 -18.75
CA LEU A 106 4.75 5.60 -18.98
C LEU A 106 5.33 4.26 -18.51
N LYS A 107 5.92 3.52 -19.45
CA LYS A 107 6.59 2.26 -19.15
C LYS A 107 8.08 2.51 -18.92
N LEU A 108 8.51 2.40 -17.67
CA LEU A 108 9.90 2.51 -17.25
C LEU A 108 10.45 1.09 -17.07
N LYS A 109 11.14 0.56 -18.09
CA LYS A 109 11.88 -0.68 -17.89
C LYS A 109 13.16 -0.38 -17.12
N SER A 110 13.43 -1.13 -16.06
CA SER A 110 14.78 -1.25 -15.49
C SER A 110 15.64 -2.01 -16.50
N SER A 111 16.04 -1.34 -17.58
CA SER A 111 17.04 -1.86 -18.49
C SER A 111 18.35 -1.87 -17.74
N THR A 112 18.74 -3.02 -17.18
CA THR A 112 20.14 -3.26 -16.84
C THR A 112 20.93 -3.36 -18.14
N SER A 113 21.15 -2.21 -18.77
CA SER A 113 22.09 -2.03 -19.85
C SER A 113 22.75 -0.68 -19.62
N ASN A 114 23.77 -0.69 -18.76
CA ASN A 114 24.82 0.30 -18.71
C ASN A 114 24.37 1.77 -18.64
N GLY A 115 24.05 2.25 -17.44
CA GLY A 115 24.37 3.64 -17.05
C GLY A 115 23.73 4.80 -17.83
N PHE A 116 22.67 4.58 -18.62
CA PHE A 116 21.94 5.65 -19.26
C PHE A 116 20.44 5.53 -18.97
N CYS A 117 19.91 6.46 -18.16
CA CYS A 117 18.47 6.73 -18.08
C CYS A 117 18.00 7.24 -19.45
N TYR A 118 17.65 6.33 -20.35
CA TYR A 118 16.83 6.70 -21.49
C TYR A 118 15.39 6.83 -20.99
N CYS A 119 14.93 8.08 -20.80
CA CYS A 119 13.52 8.42 -20.96
C CYS A 119 13.18 8.15 -22.43
N ASP A 120 12.94 6.89 -22.77
CA ASP A 120 12.43 6.52 -24.07
C ASP A 120 10.93 6.85 -24.09
N CYS A 121 10.64 8.11 -24.42
CA CYS A 121 9.32 8.57 -24.81
C CYS A 121 9.01 8.01 -26.21
N SER A 122 8.92 6.68 -26.33
CA SER A 122 8.37 6.04 -27.53
C SER A 122 6.87 5.84 -27.34
N SER A 123 6.14 6.88 -27.72
CA SER A 123 4.92 6.82 -28.53
C SER A 123 4.23 5.44 -28.70
N ALA A 124 2.95 5.37 -28.31
CA ALA A 124 1.94 4.52 -28.91
C ALA A 124 0.60 5.28 -28.91
N PHE A 125 0.34 6.15 -29.90
CA PHE A 125 -0.23 5.92 -31.24
C PHE A 125 -1.75 5.67 -31.24
N GLY A 126 -2.47 6.46 -32.03
CA GLY A 126 -3.88 6.31 -32.38
C GLY A 126 -4.55 7.62 -32.73
#